data_AF-A0A496Z5W4-F1
#
_entry.id   AF-A0A496Z5W4-F1
#
_cell.length_a   1.000
_cell.length_b   1.000
_cell.length_c   1.000
_cell.angle_alpha   90.00
_cell.angle_beta   90.00
_cell.angle_gamma   90.00
#
_symmetry.space_group_name_H-M   'P 1'
#
loop_
_entity.id
_entity.type
_entity.pdbx_description
1 polymer ?
#
loop_
_entity_poly.entity_id
_entity_poly.type
_entity_poly.pdbx_seq_one_letter_code
_entity_poly.pdbx_strand_id
1 'polypeptide(L)'
;MGSVIAWDLCRYEAVESVGLVDTYSPSLKRATAWIQDTRVTTHLLGSNFREQLIELMKSYDVGIGALPMIKQTNQLIEMAIEAKMNFVDIYGEYYRRPNESYLEGFNIPPDITGEAYGE
;
A
#
# COMPACT_ATOMS: atom_id res chain seq x y z
N MET A 1 -5.67 5.95 10.05
CA MET A 1 -5.20 4.56 10.26
C MET A 1 -3.71 4.42 10.04
N GLY A 2 -3.16 4.78 8.87
CA GLY A 2 -1.71 4.63 8.59
C GLY A 2 -0.76 5.23 9.64
N SER A 3 -1.06 6.41 10.19
CA SER A 3 -0.26 7.00 11.27
C SER A 3 -0.26 6.17 12.56
N VAL A 4 -1.40 5.57 12.93
CA VAL A 4 -1.53 4.74 14.15
C VAL A 4 -0.76 3.44 13.99
N ILE A 5 -0.80 2.85 12.79
CA ILE A 5 0.00 1.66 12.44
C ILE A 5 1.50 1.99 12.55
N ALA A 6 1.93 3.10 11.95
CA ALA A 6 3.33 3.53 12.03
C ALA A 6 3.77 3.78 13.49
N TRP A 7 2.92 4.42 14.29
CA TRP A 7 3.16 4.62 15.72
C TRP A 7 3.31 3.30 16.49
N ASP A 8 2.45 2.31 16.20
CA ASP A 8 2.51 1.00 16.85
C ASP A 8 3.77 0.22 16.44
N LEU A 9 4.13 0.23 15.14
CA LEU A 9 5.36 -0.40 14.63
C LEU A 9 6.62 0.12 15.32
N CYS A 10 6.68 1.41 15.64
CA CYS A 10 7.80 1.98 16.41
C CYS A 10 7.94 1.36 17.81
N ARG A 11 6.96 0.63 18.34
CA ARG A 11 7.08 0.01 19.68
C ARG A 11 7.85 -1.30 19.66
N TYR A 12 8.14 -1.85 18.48
CA TYR A 12 8.83 -3.12 18.32
C TYR A 12 10.31 -2.88 18.00
N GLU A 13 11.20 -3.46 18.79
CA GLU A 13 12.66 -3.32 18.60
C GLU A 13 13.15 -3.93 17.27
N ALA A 14 12.44 -4.95 16.75
CA ALA A 14 12.75 -5.57 15.48
C ALA A 14 12.45 -4.68 14.26
N VAL A 15 11.74 -3.56 14.45
CA VAL A 15 11.43 -2.61 13.38
C VAL A 15 12.50 -1.51 13.36
N GLU A 16 13.38 -1.57 12.36
CA GLU A 16 14.49 -0.64 12.17
C GLU A 16 14.06 0.67 11.50
N SER A 17 13.08 0.62 10.60
CA SER A 17 12.59 1.79 9.88
C SER A 17 11.12 1.65 9.50
N VAL A 18 10.42 2.78 9.38
CA VAL A 18 9.02 2.84 8.97
C VAL A 18 8.85 3.88 7.87
N GLY A 19 8.42 3.45 6.68
CA GLY A 19 8.02 4.34 5.59
C GLY A 19 6.54 4.70 5.69
N LEU A 20 6.22 5.97 5.89
CA LEU A 20 4.84 6.46 5.85
C LEU A 20 4.56 7.15 4.51
N VAL A 21 3.57 6.67 3.77
CA VAL A 21 3.31 7.06 2.39
C VAL A 21 1.92 7.69 2.23
N ASP A 22 1.83 8.81 1.53
CA ASP A 22 0.57 9.48 1.18
C ASP A 22 0.76 10.35 -0.08
N THR A 23 -0.31 10.72 -0.76
CA THR A 23 -0.29 11.75 -1.82
C THR A 23 -0.50 13.16 -1.25
N TYR A 24 -0.90 13.28 0.02
CA TYR A 24 -1.21 14.55 0.66
C TYR A 24 -0.20 14.94 1.76
N SER A 25 0.72 15.85 1.41
CA SER A 25 1.80 16.31 2.30
C SER A 25 1.35 16.76 3.71
N PRO A 26 0.24 17.51 3.89
CA PRO A 26 -0.21 17.88 5.23
C PRO A 26 -0.59 16.70 6.13
N SER A 27 -1.08 15.58 5.57
CA SER A 27 -1.33 14.35 6.35
C SER A 27 -0.04 13.76 6.89
N LEU A 28 1.01 13.67 6.05
CA LEU A 28 2.33 13.17 6.44
C LEU A 28 2.94 14.05 7.54
N LYS A 29 2.87 15.38 7.41
CA LYS A 29 3.39 16.32 8.42
C LYS A 29 2.68 16.18 9.76
N ARG A 30 1.35 16.05 9.77
CA ARG A 30 0.59 15.83 11.01
C ARG A 30 0.96 14.49 11.66
N ALA A 31 1.12 13.45 10.86
CA ALA A 31 1.48 12.13 11.35
C ALA A 31 2.87 12.12 12.00
N THR A 32 3.91 12.66 11.35
CA THR A 32 5.25 12.70 11.95
C THR A 32 5.35 13.61 13.16
N ALA A 33 4.65 14.75 13.17
CA ALA A 33 4.59 15.63 14.33
C ALA A 33 3.94 14.96 15.55
N TRP A 34 3.01 14.03 15.33
CA TRP A 34 2.38 13.25 16.39
C TRP A 34 3.21 12.04 16.83
N ILE A 35 3.80 11.30 15.88
CA ILE A 35 4.57 10.07 16.18
C ILE A 35 5.90 10.40 16.87
N GLN A 36 6.60 11.44 16.43
CA GLN A 36 7.87 11.92 16.98
C GLN A 36 8.95 10.83 17.17
N ASP A 37 9.03 9.86 16.24
CA ASP A 37 10.02 8.79 16.25
C ASP A 37 10.97 8.93 15.05
N THR A 38 12.28 8.82 15.29
CA THR A 38 13.32 9.02 14.27
C THR A 38 13.36 7.91 13.21
N ARG A 39 12.72 6.76 13.45
CA ARG A 39 12.60 5.68 12.47
C ARG A 39 11.56 5.95 11.39
N VAL A 40 10.67 6.93 11.59
CA VAL A 40 9.60 7.24 10.63
C VAL A 40 10.11 8.19 9.55
N THR A 41 10.13 7.72 8.31
CA THR A 41 10.42 8.51 7.11
C THR A 41 9.16 8.67 6.27
N THR A 42 8.87 9.89 5.81
CA THR A 42 7.68 10.15 4.98
C THR A 42 8.02 10.17 3.50
N HIS A 43 7.17 9.53 2.70
CA HIS A 43 7.28 9.51 1.24
C HIS A 43 6.02 10.15 0.64
N LEU A 44 6.18 11.29 -0.02
CA LEU A 44 5.09 11.96 -0.73
C LEU A 44 5.05 11.43 -2.17
N LEU A 45 3.95 10.79 -2.55
CA LEU A 45 3.76 10.32 -3.91
C LEU A 45 3.22 11.42 -4.82
N GLY A 46 3.75 11.49 -6.05
CA GLY A 46 3.36 12.47 -7.07
C GLY A 46 2.41 11.92 -8.14
N SER A 47 2.40 12.53 -9.32
CA SER A 47 1.59 12.09 -10.47
C SER A 47 1.98 10.71 -11.01
N ASN A 48 3.24 10.30 -10.81
CA ASN A 48 3.79 9.00 -11.20
C ASN A 48 3.84 8.03 -10.02
N PHE A 49 2.77 8.01 -9.21
CA PHE A 49 2.78 7.32 -7.92
C PHE A 49 2.98 5.81 -8.04
N ARG A 50 2.55 5.18 -9.13
CA ARG A 50 2.65 3.72 -9.32
C ARG A 50 4.12 3.28 -9.31
N GLU A 51 4.92 3.81 -10.22
CA GLU A 51 6.32 3.45 -10.37
C GLU A 51 7.12 3.88 -9.14
N GLN A 52 6.83 5.07 -8.60
CA GLN A 52 7.46 5.55 -7.36
C GLN A 52 7.19 4.60 -6.19
N LEU A 53 5.96 4.12 -6.08
CA LEU A 53 5.57 3.23 -4.99
C LEU A 53 6.14 1.82 -5.17
N ILE A 54 6.16 1.27 -6.39
CA ILE A 54 6.79 -0.03 -6.65
C ILE A 54 8.28 0.00 -6.32
N GLU A 55 9.01 1.05 -6.74
CA GLU A 55 10.42 1.20 -6.38
C GLU A 55 10.62 1.38 -4.87
N LEU A 56 9.73 2.13 -4.22
CA LEU A 56 9.76 2.27 -2.77
C LEU A 56 9.52 0.94 -2.05
N MET A 57 8.53 0.15 -2.49
CA MET A 57 8.20 -1.16 -1.92
C MET A 57 9.41 -2.11 -1.95
N LYS A 58 10.26 -2.04 -2.97
CA LYS A 58 11.49 -2.85 -3.06
C LYS A 58 12.54 -2.53 -1.98
N SER A 59 12.40 -1.39 -1.29
CA SER A 59 13.29 -0.97 -0.21
C SER A 59 12.79 -1.30 1.21
N TYR A 60 11.62 -1.95 1.33
CA TYR A 60 11.04 -2.35 2.61
C TYR A 60 10.68 -3.85 2.59
N ASP A 61 10.73 -4.49 3.76
CA ASP A 61 10.49 -5.94 3.87
C ASP A 61 9.00 -6.31 3.79
N VAL A 62 8.13 -5.45 4.32
CA VAL A 62 6.68 -5.67 4.44
C VAL A 62 5.94 -4.35 4.21
N GLY A 63 4.80 -4.41 3.51
CA GLY A 63 3.89 -3.27 3.36
C GLY A 63 2.56 -3.48 4.08
N ILE A 64 1.97 -2.38 4.55
CA ILE A 64 0.66 -2.36 5.20
C ILE A 64 -0.25 -1.34 4.52
N GLY A 65 -1.39 -1.81 4.00
CA GLY A 65 -2.43 -1.02 3.37
C GLY A 65 -3.51 -0.59 4.35
N ALA A 66 -3.88 0.69 4.31
CA ALA A 66 -4.93 1.26 5.16
C ALA A 66 -5.75 2.32 4.41
N LEU A 67 -6.01 2.05 3.13
CA LEU A 67 -6.76 2.94 2.25
C LEU A 67 -8.28 2.70 2.41
N PRO A 68 -9.11 3.74 2.26
CA PRO A 68 -10.55 3.65 2.57
C PRO A 68 -11.38 3.02 1.44
N MET A 69 -10.79 2.63 0.32
CA MET A 69 -11.51 2.17 -0.88
C MET A 69 -10.90 0.88 -1.44
N ILE A 70 -11.74 -0.13 -1.66
CA ILE A 70 -11.35 -1.43 -2.23
C ILE A 70 -10.59 -1.29 -3.56
N LYS A 71 -11.00 -0.33 -4.40
CA LYS A 71 -10.33 -0.03 -5.67
C LYS A 71 -8.86 0.34 -5.47
N GLN A 72 -8.56 1.13 -4.45
CA GLN A 72 -7.20 1.55 -4.15
C GLN A 72 -6.41 0.42 -3.51
N THR A 73 -7.04 -0.36 -2.64
CA THR A 73 -6.48 -1.58 -2.04
C THR A 73 -6.03 -2.58 -3.11
N ASN A 74 -6.88 -2.90 -4.10
CA ASN A 74 -6.54 -3.84 -5.16
C ASN A 74 -5.36 -3.35 -6.01
N GLN A 75 -5.33 -2.06 -6.35
CA GLN A 75 -4.17 -1.46 -7.03
C GLN A 75 -2.89 -1.56 -6.18
N LEU A 76 -2.99 -1.34 -4.87
CA LEU A 76 -1.88 -1.44 -3.93
C LEU A 76 -1.33 -2.85 -3.85
N ILE A 77 -2.21 -3.85 -3.84
CA ILE A 77 -1.86 -5.27 -3.84
C ILE A 77 -1.20 -5.68 -5.15
N GLU A 78 -1.71 -5.25 -6.31
CA GLU A 78 -1.03 -5.50 -7.60
C GLU A 78 0.39 -4.92 -7.62
N MET A 79 0.57 -3.70 -7.11
CA MET A 79 1.90 -3.07 -7.00
C MET A 79 2.81 -3.84 -6.05
N ALA A 80 2.29 -4.36 -4.93
CA ALA A 80 3.05 -5.18 -4.00
C ALA A 80 3.46 -6.53 -4.61
N ILE A 81 2.59 -7.16 -5.41
CA ILE A 81 2.90 -8.37 -6.18
C ILE A 81 4.04 -8.08 -7.16
N GLU A 82 3.95 -6.97 -7.90
CA GLU A 82 4.99 -6.56 -8.85
C GLU A 82 6.33 -6.28 -8.15
N ALA A 83 6.28 -5.64 -6.97
CA ALA A 83 7.45 -5.41 -6.11
C ALA A 83 7.95 -6.68 -5.39
N LYS A 84 7.21 -7.80 -5.45
CA LYS A 84 7.45 -9.04 -4.69
C LYS A 84 7.53 -8.81 -3.18
N MET A 85 6.73 -7.89 -2.67
CA MET A 85 6.71 -7.50 -1.26
C MET A 85 5.61 -8.26 -0.52
N ASN A 86 5.91 -8.72 0.71
CA ASN A 86 4.87 -9.24 1.60
C ASN A 86 3.93 -8.09 2.00
N PHE A 87 2.62 -8.29 1.87
CA PHE A 87 1.65 -7.21 2.02
C PHE A 87 0.42 -7.63 2.82
N VAL A 88 -0.04 -6.76 3.70
CA VAL A 88 -1.30 -6.92 4.45
C VAL A 88 -2.16 -5.66 4.30
N ASP A 89 -3.46 -5.82 4.09
CA ASP A 89 -4.43 -4.71 4.05
C ASP A 89 -5.48 -4.89 5.15
N ILE A 90 -6.03 -3.77 5.64
CA ILE A 90 -7.00 -3.77 6.75
C ILE A 90 -8.46 -3.54 6.32
N TYR A 91 -8.73 -3.22 5.05
CA TYR A 91 -10.07 -2.83 4.59
C TYR A 91 -10.94 -4.01 4.19
N GLY A 92 -10.45 -4.91 3.35
CA GLY A 92 -11.28 -5.98 2.79
C GLY A 92 -10.51 -7.16 2.24
N GLU A 93 -11.24 -8.25 2.00
CA GLU A 93 -10.70 -9.45 1.36
C GLU A 93 -10.32 -9.13 -0.10
N TYR A 94 -9.09 -9.49 -0.47
CA TYR A 94 -8.62 -9.40 -1.84
C TYR A 94 -9.13 -10.60 -2.63
N TYR A 95 -10.03 -10.36 -3.57
CA TYR A 95 -10.50 -11.39 -4.49
C TYR A 95 -9.59 -11.44 -5.71
N ARG A 96 -8.73 -12.45 -5.78
CA ARG A 96 -7.83 -12.65 -6.93
C ARG A 96 -8.58 -12.75 -8.26
N ARG A 97 -9.84 -13.20 -8.22
CA ARG A 97 -10.76 -13.25 -9.35
C ARG A 97 -11.66 -12.00 -9.34
N PRO A 98 -11.55 -11.11 -10.33
CA PRO A 98 -12.40 -9.92 -10.45
C PRO A 98 -13.86 -10.33 -10.63
N ASN A 99 -14.78 -9.57 -10.05
CA ASN A 99 -16.22 -9.74 -10.32
C ASN A 99 -16.54 -9.21 -11.73
N GLU A 100 -17.22 -10.00 -12.56
CA GLU A 100 -17.59 -9.63 -13.93
C GLU A 100 -18.41 -8.33 -14.01
N SER A 101 -19.16 -8.00 -12.96
CA SER A 101 -19.98 -6.78 -12.90
C SER A 101 -19.23 -5.55 -12.37
N TYR A 102 -18.09 -5.73 -11.69
CA TYR A 102 -17.31 -4.65 -11.11
C TYR A 102 -15.83 -5.04 -11.04
N LEU A 103 -15.02 -4.42 -11.90
CA LEU A 103 -13.59 -4.73 -12.01
C LEU A 103 -12.76 -4.25 -10.82
N GLU A 104 -13.33 -3.51 -9.86
CA GLU A 104 -12.71 -3.12 -8.58
C GLU A 104 -11.24 -2.63 -8.64
N GLY A 105 -10.82 -2.03 -9.76
CA GLY A 105 -9.46 -1.52 -9.94
C GLY A 105 -8.43 -2.50 -10.49
N PHE A 106 -8.82 -3.74 -10.80
CA PHE A 106 -7.98 -4.71 -11.50
C PHE A 106 -7.61 -4.24 -12.90
N ASN A 107 -6.34 -4.36 -13.27
CA ASN A 107 -5.85 -4.08 -14.62
C ASN A 107 -5.79 -5.37 -15.45
N ILE A 108 -6.96 -5.88 -15.86
CA ILE A 108 -7.08 -7.13 -16.63
C ILE A 108 -6.65 -6.89 -18.08
N PRO A 109 -5.65 -7.64 -18.61
CA PRO A 109 -5.30 -7.56 -20.03
C PRO A 109 -6.46 -7.96 -20.95
N PRO A 110 -6.57 -7.39 -22.16
CA PRO A 110 -7.74 -7.58 -23.03
C PRO A 110 -7.98 -9.03 -23.48
N ASP A 111 -6.95 -9.86 -23.42
CA ASP A 111 -6.90 -11.24 -23.93
C ASP A 111 -7.12 -12.31 -22.85
N ILE A 112 -7.38 -11.93 -21.60
CA ILE A 112 -7.65 -12.85 -20.49
C ILE A 112 -8.98 -12.55 -19.80
N THR A 113 -9.67 -13.63 -19.42
CA THR A 113 -10.90 -13.54 -18.62
C THR A 113 -10.57 -13.24 -17.15
N GLY A 114 -11.53 -12.70 -16.40
CA GLY A 114 -11.34 -12.48 -14.95
C GLY A 114 -11.05 -13.79 -14.18
N GLU A 115 -11.58 -14.91 -14.65
CA GLU A 115 -11.27 -16.24 -14.09
C GLU A 115 -9.81 -16.63 -14.31
N ALA A 116 -9.29 -16.47 -15.54
CA ALA A 116 -7.90 -16.76 -15.87
C ALA A 116 -6.90 -15.77 -15.23
N TYR A 117 -7.33 -14.53 -15.01
CA TYR A 117 -6.53 -13.51 -14.33
C TYR A 117 -6.24 -13.90 -12.86
N GLY A 118 -7.17 -14.63 -12.23
CA GLY A 118 -7.09 -14.95 -10.81
C GLY A 118 -6.30 -16.22 -10.44
N GLU A 119 -5.76 -16.94 -11.43
CA GLU A 119 -4.93 -18.15 -11.25
C GLU A 119 -3.44 -17.82 -11.23
#